data_AF-A0A1Y3ERE0-F1
#
_entry.id   AF-A0A1Y3ERE0-F1
#
_cell.length_a   1.000
_cell.length_b   1.000
_cell.length_c   1.000
_cell.angle_alpha   90.00
_cell.angle_beta   90.00
_cell.angle_gamma   90.00
#
_symmetry.space_group_name_H-M   'P 1'
#
loop_
_entity.id
_entity.type
_entity.pdbx_description
1 polymer ?
#
loop_
_entity_poly.entity_id
_entity_poly.type
_entity_poly.pdbx_seq_one_letter_code
_entity_poly.pdbx_strand_id
1 'polypeptide(L)'
;KCFFSCYWKDAVITQPALYLYAILAGRKAVVKINISNARIEEVLHTAFTPEKLTYIWWEDTVWVEQRDDDKASKLIVQLIKSASRPIQHSLTYVIPLREDVNPDLLFLPDETKTSYGYVGHIKEQALYKLNLHTMKISNRISLAPYDCSPLSVAFLGGAGLVAVRCGRQHNASSPEGQLLLDHLSDSALAFDISIHGIPTATDDERFLLTVEPKLGRFLLQEIVGKELKLKKVIDEFLPLTAWTSHTYNTDDGDLLYGLSSFSDKLIAVRSNATKVIV
;
A
#
# COMPACT_ATOMS: atom_id res chain seq x y z
N LYS A 1 27.17 14.82 -2.72
CA LYS A 1 26.65 16.03 -3.39
C LYS A 1 25.49 15.65 -4.31
N CYS A 2 24.31 16.24 -4.13
CA CYS A 2 23.20 16.14 -5.07
C CYS A 2 23.42 17.12 -6.22
N PHE A 3 23.23 16.67 -7.46
CA PHE A 3 23.42 17.49 -8.67
C PHE A 3 22.07 17.96 -9.28
N PHE A 4 20.94 17.45 -8.80
CA PHE A 4 19.57 17.93 -9.05
C PHE A 4 18.75 17.91 -7.75
N SER A 5 17.58 18.57 -7.74
CA SER A 5 16.65 18.71 -6.61
C SER A 5 16.62 17.45 -5.73
N CYS A 6 17.08 17.59 -4.48
CA CYS A 6 17.13 16.48 -3.54
C CYS A 6 15.93 16.57 -2.60
N TYR A 7 15.04 15.59 -2.73
CA TYR A 7 13.85 15.46 -1.92
C TYR A 7 13.76 14.05 -1.35
N TRP A 8 13.14 13.94 -0.18
CA TRP A 8 12.83 12.67 0.45
C TRP A 8 11.74 11.99 -0.36
N LYS A 9 12.00 10.76 -0.81
CA LYS A 9 11.06 9.98 -1.63
C LYS A 9 10.02 9.28 -0.76
N ASP A 10 10.46 8.71 0.36
CA ASP A 10 9.61 7.98 1.30
C ASP A 10 10.28 7.88 2.67
N ALA A 11 9.50 7.67 3.73
CA ALA A 11 10.01 7.48 5.08
C ALA A 11 9.04 6.70 5.99
N VAL A 12 9.59 5.91 6.93
CA VAL A 12 8.83 5.15 7.92
C VAL A 12 9.43 5.32 9.33
N ILE A 13 8.57 5.38 10.33
CA ILE A 13 8.94 5.48 11.75
C ILE A 13 8.79 4.10 12.40
N THR A 14 9.74 3.73 13.26
CA THR A 14 9.66 2.48 14.02
C THR A 14 8.65 2.56 15.17
N GLN A 15 8.30 1.41 15.74
CA GLN A 15 7.50 1.33 16.96
C GLN A 15 8.31 0.60 18.05
N PRO A 16 8.66 1.26 19.17
CA PRO A 16 8.42 2.67 19.48
C PRO A 16 9.18 3.63 18.54
N ALA A 17 8.75 4.90 18.50
CA ALA A 17 9.26 5.95 17.61
C ALA A 17 10.66 6.45 18.01
N LEU A 18 11.66 5.55 17.90
CA LEU A 18 13.06 5.81 18.18
C LEU A 18 13.84 6.16 16.90
N TYR A 19 13.48 5.51 15.79
CA TYR A 19 14.17 5.64 14.51
C TYR A 19 13.22 6.00 13.38
N LEU A 20 13.73 6.84 12.48
CA LEU A 20 13.15 7.17 11.19
C LEU A 20 14.05 6.57 10.09
N TYR A 21 13.48 5.76 9.22
CA TYR A 21 14.14 5.31 8.00
C TYR A 21 13.64 6.12 6.83
N ALA A 22 14.54 6.63 5.98
CA ALA A 22 14.15 7.48 4.87
C ALA A 22 14.93 7.19 3.59
N ILE A 23 14.28 7.41 2.44
CA ILE A 23 14.86 7.32 1.10
C ILE A 23 15.10 8.72 0.57
N LEU A 24 16.31 8.97 0.06
CA LEU A 24 16.61 10.15 -0.75
C LEU A 24 16.45 9.80 -2.24
N ALA A 25 15.63 10.56 -2.96
CA ALA A 25 15.35 10.29 -4.37
C ALA A 25 16.65 10.19 -5.21
N GLY A 26 16.72 9.16 -6.06
CA GLY A 26 17.87 8.91 -6.95
C GLY A 26 19.13 8.39 -6.24
N ARG A 27 19.05 8.00 -4.96
CA ARG A 27 20.17 7.39 -4.22
C ARG A 27 19.93 5.93 -3.94
N LYS A 28 20.95 5.11 -4.15
CA LYS A 28 20.98 3.70 -3.74
C LYS A 28 21.32 3.55 -2.25
N ALA A 29 20.51 4.16 -1.39
CA ALA A 29 20.68 4.06 0.06
C ALA A 29 19.39 4.37 0.82
N VAL A 30 19.26 3.75 2.00
CA VAL A 30 18.30 4.11 3.05
C VAL A 30 19.08 4.68 4.22
N VAL A 31 18.64 5.80 4.80
CA VAL A 31 19.26 6.39 5.99
C VAL A 31 18.47 6.05 7.24
N LYS A 32 19.17 5.70 8.33
CA LYS A 32 18.60 5.53 9.67
C LYS A 32 18.90 6.77 10.49
N ILE A 33 17.85 7.43 10.95
CA ILE A 33 17.91 8.69 11.70
C ILE A 33 17.40 8.43 13.12
N ASN A 34 18.18 8.80 14.12
CA ASN A 34 17.71 8.82 15.50
C ASN A 34 16.82 10.04 15.72
N ILE A 35 15.58 9.79 16.13
CA ILE A 35 14.56 10.84 16.27
C ILE A 35 14.90 11.79 17.42
N SER A 36 15.50 11.28 18.51
CA SER A 36 15.76 12.09 19.72
C SER A 36 16.76 13.24 19.50
N ASN A 37 17.68 13.08 18.55
CA ASN A 37 18.76 14.04 18.30
C ASN A 37 18.88 14.45 16.82
N ALA A 38 17.98 13.97 15.96
CA ALA A 38 17.95 14.21 14.52
C ALA A 38 19.28 13.90 13.79
N ARG A 39 20.05 12.92 14.27
CA ARG A 39 21.31 12.50 13.63
C ARG A 39 21.12 11.27 12.78
N ILE A 40 21.77 11.27 11.61
CA ILE A 40 21.97 10.07 10.81
C ILE A 40 22.95 9.16 11.57
N GLU A 41 22.46 8.02 12.07
CA GLU A 41 23.30 7.02 12.73
C GLU A 41 23.90 6.04 11.73
N GLU A 42 23.19 5.76 10.65
CA GLU A 42 23.61 4.77 9.65
C GLU A 42 23.12 5.11 8.24
N VAL A 43 23.92 4.72 7.24
CA VAL A 43 23.57 4.78 5.82
C VAL A 43 23.68 3.36 5.26
N LEU A 44 22.54 2.77 4.93
CA LEU A 44 22.43 1.41 4.42
C LEU A 44 22.42 1.44 2.89
N HIS A 45 23.53 1.03 2.29
CA HIS A 45 23.69 1.00 0.83
C HIS A 45 22.89 -0.13 0.19
N THR A 46 22.01 0.22 -0.73
CA THR A 46 21.14 -0.73 -1.43
C THR A 46 21.74 -1.17 -2.76
N ALA A 47 21.30 -2.33 -3.26
CA ALA A 47 21.75 -2.82 -4.57
C ALA A 47 21.20 -1.95 -5.73
N PHE A 48 19.94 -1.55 -5.62
CA PHE A 48 19.21 -0.73 -6.60
C PHE A 48 18.57 0.47 -5.94
N THR A 49 17.94 1.35 -6.73
CA THR A 49 17.30 2.56 -6.21
C THR A 49 16.05 2.15 -5.41
N PRO A 50 16.01 2.43 -4.09
CA PRO A 50 14.83 2.15 -3.28
C PRO A 50 13.72 3.13 -3.64
N GLU A 51 12.49 2.63 -3.61
CA GLU A 51 11.31 3.37 -4.03
C GLU A 51 10.29 3.58 -2.91
N LYS A 52 10.16 2.58 -2.05
CA LYS A 52 9.18 2.55 -0.98
C LYS A 52 9.71 1.80 0.23
N LEU A 53 9.33 2.26 1.41
CA LEU A 53 9.58 1.62 2.69
C LEU A 53 8.25 1.18 3.30
N THR A 54 8.27 0.05 4.00
CA THR A 54 7.13 -0.36 4.84
C THR A 54 7.66 -0.96 6.13
N TYR A 55 7.18 -0.48 7.27
CA TYR A 55 7.59 -0.98 8.57
C TYR A 55 6.53 -1.93 9.13
N ILE A 56 6.90 -3.21 9.29
CA ILE A 56 6.03 -4.24 9.87
C ILE A 56 6.34 -4.33 11.35
N TRP A 57 5.54 -3.63 12.17
CA TRP A 57 5.86 -3.38 13.57
C TRP A 57 5.89 -4.65 14.44
N TRP A 58 5.11 -5.67 14.11
CA TRP A 58 5.11 -6.94 14.86
C TRP A 58 6.27 -7.87 14.51
N GLU A 59 6.92 -7.68 13.35
CA GLU A 59 8.16 -8.39 12.97
C GLU A 59 9.41 -7.52 13.21
N ASP A 60 9.24 -6.28 13.69
CA ASP A 60 10.30 -5.27 13.86
C ASP A 60 11.22 -5.19 12.63
N THR A 61 10.60 -5.11 11.44
CA THR A 61 11.32 -5.22 10.16
C THR A 61 10.87 -4.13 9.19
N VAL A 62 11.84 -3.39 8.63
CA VAL A 62 11.59 -2.48 7.50
C VAL A 62 11.83 -3.23 6.20
N TRP A 63 10.81 -3.24 5.36
CA TRP A 63 10.85 -3.74 3.98
C TRP A 63 11.25 -2.60 3.05
N VAL A 64 12.28 -2.84 2.25
CA VAL A 64 12.83 -1.87 1.30
C VAL A 64 12.54 -2.36 -0.11
N GLU A 65 11.55 -1.76 -0.75
CA GLU A 65 11.18 -2.02 -2.14
C GLU A 65 12.12 -1.25 -3.06
N GLN A 66 12.68 -1.93 -4.06
CA GLN A 66 13.70 -1.39 -4.97
C GLN A 66 13.36 -1.79 -6.40
N ARG A 67 13.68 -0.93 -7.36
CA ARG A 67 13.58 -1.24 -8.79
C ARG A 67 14.90 -1.10 -9.50
N ASP A 68 15.17 -2.05 -10.38
CA ASP A 68 16.28 -2.01 -11.32
C ASP A 68 15.85 -1.30 -12.61
N ASP A 69 16.30 -0.05 -12.79
CA ASP A 69 15.97 0.77 -13.96
C ASP A 69 16.43 0.14 -15.28
N ASP A 70 17.44 -0.75 -15.26
CA ASP A 70 18.04 -1.34 -16.46
C ASP A 70 17.40 -2.70 -16.85
N LYS A 71 16.73 -3.40 -15.91
CA LYS A 71 16.19 -4.76 -16.11
C LYS A 71 14.67 -4.82 -15.94
N ALA A 72 13.93 -4.32 -16.93
CA ALA A 72 12.47 -4.39 -16.99
C ALA A 72 11.77 -3.95 -15.67
N SER A 73 12.41 -3.04 -14.92
CA SER A 73 11.93 -2.53 -13.63
C SER A 73 11.62 -3.63 -12.60
N LYS A 74 12.47 -4.65 -12.50
CA LYS A 74 12.28 -5.79 -11.59
C LYS A 74 12.16 -5.33 -10.13
N LEU A 75 11.08 -5.73 -9.45
CA LEU A 75 10.92 -5.47 -8.02
C LEU A 75 11.86 -6.36 -7.21
N ILE A 76 12.67 -5.72 -6.35
CA ILE A 76 13.59 -6.38 -5.44
C ILE A 76 13.29 -5.88 -4.03
N VAL A 77 13.26 -6.81 -3.07
CA VAL A 77 12.99 -6.49 -1.67
C VAL A 77 14.22 -6.84 -0.83
N GLN A 78 14.69 -5.86 -0.06
CA GLN A 78 15.69 -6.07 0.99
C GLN A 78 15.10 -5.72 2.35
N LEU A 79 15.61 -6.35 3.41
CA LEU A 79 15.06 -6.19 4.75
C LEU A 79 16.08 -5.62 5.72
N ILE A 80 15.58 -4.78 6.62
CA ILE A 80 16.27 -4.29 7.80
C ILE A 80 15.56 -4.90 9.01
N LYS A 81 16.14 -5.95 9.59
CA LYS A 81 15.57 -6.65 10.74
C LYS A 81 15.94 -5.96 12.06
N SER A 82 15.10 -6.13 13.08
CA SER A 82 15.28 -5.50 14.38
C SER A 82 15.44 -3.98 14.25
N ALA A 83 14.62 -3.37 13.39
CA ALA A 83 14.78 -2.00 12.92
C ALA A 83 14.69 -0.96 14.05
N SER A 84 13.92 -1.26 15.09
CA SER A 84 13.76 -0.43 16.29
C SER A 84 14.96 -0.49 17.25
N ARG A 85 15.95 -1.37 17.01
CA ARG A 85 17.07 -1.59 17.94
C ARG A 85 18.28 -0.69 17.65
N PRO A 86 19.02 -0.28 18.69
CA PRO A 86 20.25 0.50 18.58
C PRO A 86 21.45 -0.38 18.20
N ILE A 87 21.30 -1.13 17.10
CA ILE A 87 22.35 -1.98 16.54
C ILE A 87 22.75 -1.45 15.16
N GLN A 88 23.94 -1.86 14.70
CA GLN A 88 24.31 -1.69 13.31
C GLN A 88 23.54 -2.69 12.46
N HIS A 89 22.93 -2.21 11.40
CA HIS A 89 22.05 -3.01 10.57
C HIS A 89 22.76 -3.53 9.33
N SER A 90 22.21 -4.59 8.75
CA SER A 90 22.62 -5.08 7.43
C SER A 90 21.39 -5.36 6.60
N LEU A 91 21.50 -5.12 5.30
CA LEU A 91 20.43 -5.43 4.37
C LEU A 91 20.48 -6.93 4.06
N THR A 92 19.48 -7.65 4.54
CA THR A 92 19.33 -9.06 4.19
C THR A 92 18.62 -9.15 2.84
N TYR A 93 19.29 -9.73 1.85
CA TYR A 93 18.71 -9.97 0.53
C TYR A 93 17.63 -11.04 0.62
N VAL A 94 16.43 -10.73 0.12
CA VAL A 94 15.36 -11.71 -0.05
C VAL A 94 15.18 -11.90 -1.55
N ILE A 95 15.59 -13.08 -2.03
CA ILE A 95 15.39 -13.56 -3.42
C ILE A 95 13.91 -13.37 -3.79
N PRO A 96 13.61 -12.97 -5.04
CA PRO A 96 12.29 -12.50 -5.43
C PRO A 96 11.22 -13.55 -5.20
N LEU A 97 10.03 -13.05 -4.90
CA LEU A 97 8.74 -13.74 -4.95
C LEU A 97 8.60 -14.44 -6.31
N ARG A 98 9.18 -15.65 -6.43
CA ARG A 98 9.37 -16.38 -7.69
C ARG A 98 10.25 -15.61 -8.71
N GLU A 99 11.22 -16.29 -9.34
CA GLU A 99 12.06 -15.64 -10.37
C GLU A 99 11.28 -15.35 -11.66
N ASP A 100 10.21 -16.11 -11.92
CA ASP A 100 9.28 -16.01 -13.05
C ASP A 100 8.21 -14.92 -12.88
N VAL A 101 7.88 -14.54 -11.65
CA VAL A 101 6.90 -13.50 -11.35
C VAL A 101 7.71 -12.23 -11.08
N ASN A 102 7.70 -11.28 -12.02
CA ASN A 102 8.23 -9.94 -11.77
C ASN A 102 7.10 -9.06 -11.21
N PRO A 103 6.80 -9.08 -9.89
CA PRO A 103 5.54 -8.55 -9.41
C PRO A 103 5.42 -7.05 -9.67
N ASP A 104 4.28 -6.66 -10.24
CA ASP A 104 3.88 -5.26 -10.37
C ASP A 104 3.26 -4.74 -9.06
N LEU A 105 2.73 -5.67 -8.25
CA LEU A 105 2.03 -5.40 -7.01
C LEU A 105 2.69 -6.15 -5.84
N LEU A 106 3.10 -5.40 -4.83
CA LEU A 106 3.42 -5.90 -3.49
C LEU A 106 2.61 -5.09 -2.48
N PHE A 107 1.74 -5.78 -1.74
CA PHE A 107 0.96 -5.19 -0.67
C PHE A 107 1.34 -5.85 0.65
N LEU A 108 1.82 -5.01 1.57
CA LEU A 108 2.24 -5.36 2.90
C LEU A 108 1.30 -4.64 3.88
N PRO A 109 0.40 -5.36 4.56
CA PRO A 109 -0.40 -4.76 5.62
C PRO A 109 0.52 -4.31 6.75
N ASP A 110 0.43 -3.04 7.16
CA ASP A 110 1.22 -2.43 8.22
C ASP A 110 0.37 -1.89 9.37
N GLU A 111 -0.91 -1.60 9.13
CA GLU A 111 -1.87 -1.17 10.16
C GLU A 111 -2.28 -2.32 11.10
N THR A 112 -2.64 -3.47 10.53
CA THR A 112 -3.21 -4.60 11.29
C THR A 112 -2.30 -5.82 11.28
N LYS A 113 -2.00 -6.35 12.48
CA LYS A 113 -1.15 -7.53 12.65
C LYS A 113 -1.70 -8.72 11.87
N THR A 114 -0.91 -9.21 10.92
CA THR A 114 -1.24 -10.38 10.11
C THR A 114 0.01 -11.15 9.71
N SER A 115 -0.16 -12.44 9.41
CA SER A 115 0.92 -13.29 8.92
C SER A 115 1.12 -13.16 7.41
N TYR A 116 0.23 -12.48 6.70
CA TYR A 116 0.22 -12.50 5.23
C TYR A 116 0.13 -11.11 4.59
N GLY A 117 0.92 -10.92 3.53
CA GLY A 117 0.74 -9.89 2.52
C GLY A 117 0.27 -10.49 1.19
N TYR A 118 0.19 -9.65 0.17
CA TYR A 118 -0.31 -10.03 -1.16
C TYR A 118 0.61 -9.56 -2.27
N VAL A 119 0.74 -10.39 -3.30
CA VAL A 119 1.62 -10.14 -4.44
C VAL A 119 0.86 -10.44 -5.72
N GLY A 120 1.04 -9.63 -6.75
CA GLY A 120 0.36 -9.78 -8.02
C GLY A 120 1.21 -9.34 -9.20
N HIS A 121 0.82 -9.81 -10.38
CA HIS A 121 1.41 -9.43 -11.65
C HIS A 121 0.29 -8.98 -12.60
N ILE A 122 0.50 -7.87 -13.30
CA ILE A 122 -0.53 -7.21 -14.09
C ILE A 122 -1.01 -8.04 -15.29
N LYS A 123 -0.16 -8.96 -15.76
CA LYS A 123 -0.49 -9.92 -16.84
C LYS A 123 -1.00 -11.26 -16.34
N GLU A 124 -1.24 -11.42 -15.04
CA GLU A 124 -1.76 -12.66 -14.48
C GLU A 124 -3.12 -12.43 -13.82
N GLN A 125 -4.05 -13.35 -14.05
CA GLN A 125 -5.31 -13.41 -13.31
C GLN A 125 -5.13 -14.20 -12.02
N ALA A 126 -4.17 -13.79 -11.18
CA ALA A 126 -3.86 -14.45 -9.93
C ALA A 126 -3.32 -13.48 -8.88
N LEU A 127 -3.71 -13.73 -7.63
CA LEU A 127 -3.14 -13.07 -6.45
C LEU A 127 -2.42 -14.11 -5.61
N TYR A 128 -1.19 -13.80 -5.20
CA TYR A 128 -0.37 -14.69 -4.40
C TYR A 128 -0.34 -14.21 -2.95
N LYS A 129 -0.60 -15.12 -2.03
CA LYS A 129 -0.54 -14.85 -0.59
C LYS A 129 0.90 -15.05 -0.12
N LEU A 130 1.51 -14.01 0.42
CA LEU A 130 2.89 -14.00 0.88
C LEU A 130 2.92 -14.14 2.39
N ASN A 131 3.57 -15.16 2.93
CA ASN A 131 3.82 -15.25 4.37
C ASN A 131 4.93 -14.26 4.76
N LEU A 132 4.62 -13.28 5.62
CA LEU A 132 5.53 -12.17 5.96
C LEU A 132 6.73 -12.62 6.81
N HIS A 133 6.57 -13.67 7.61
CA HIS A 133 7.63 -14.20 8.46
C HIS A 133 8.68 -14.98 7.66
N THR A 134 8.21 -15.87 6.78
CA THR A 134 9.07 -16.75 5.97
C THR A 134 9.44 -16.18 4.61
N MET A 135 8.75 -15.13 4.17
CA MET A 135 8.85 -14.50 2.83
C MET A 135 8.60 -15.47 1.68
N LYS A 136 7.76 -16.48 1.90
CA LYS A 136 7.38 -17.47 0.90
C LYS A 136 5.93 -17.28 0.48
N ILE A 137 5.66 -17.55 -0.79
CA ILE A 137 4.28 -17.68 -1.27
C ILE A 137 3.66 -18.90 -0.59
N SER A 138 2.60 -18.67 0.18
CA SER A 138 1.84 -19.70 0.88
C SER A 138 0.71 -20.26 0.02
N ASN A 139 0.10 -19.42 -0.81
CA ASN A 139 -1.03 -19.81 -1.66
C ASN A 139 -1.10 -18.98 -2.95
N ARG A 140 -1.74 -19.54 -3.99
CA ARG A 140 -2.10 -18.86 -5.24
C ARG A 140 -3.62 -18.83 -5.39
N ILE A 141 -4.19 -17.64 -5.36
CA ILE A 141 -5.63 -17.38 -5.50
C ILE A 141 -5.91 -17.12 -6.99
N SER A 142 -6.76 -17.94 -7.60
CA SER A 142 -7.15 -17.75 -9.00
C SER A 142 -8.19 -16.64 -9.12
N LEU A 143 -7.90 -15.63 -9.93
CA LEU A 143 -8.81 -14.52 -10.24
C LEU A 143 -9.43 -14.65 -11.65
N ALA A 144 -9.09 -15.71 -12.38
CA ALA A 144 -9.57 -15.98 -13.73
C ALA A 144 -11.11 -16.02 -13.87
N PRO A 145 -11.89 -16.55 -12.91
CA PRO A 145 -13.36 -16.52 -12.99
C PRO A 145 -13.95 -15.10 -13.05
N TYR A 146 -13.18 -14.09 -12.66
CA TYR A 146 -13.57 -12.68 -12.65
C TYR A 146 -12.89 -11.87 -13.75
N ASP A 147 -12.10 -12.53 -14.63
CA ASP A 147 -11.23 -11.87 -15.62
C ASP A 147 -10.40 -10.71 -15.03
N CYS A 148 -9.97 -10.90 -13.77
CA CYS A 148 -9.39 -9.84 -12.96
C CYS A 148 -7.86 -9.93 -12.94
N SER A 149 -7.21 -8.89 -13.46
CA SER A 149 -5.78 -8.65 -13.25
C SER A 149 -5.59 -7.69 -12.07
N PRO A 150 -4.90 -8.09 -10.98
CA PRO A 150 -4.86 -7.30 -9.75
C PRO A 150 -3.93 -6.09 -9.91
N LEU A 151 -4.45 -4.89 -9.62
CA LEU A 151 -3.71 -3.63 -9.70
C LEU A 151 -3.33 -3.06 -8.33
N SER A 152 -4.20 -3.24 -7.33
CA SER A 152 -3.97 -2.77 -5.96
C SER A 152 -4.83 -3.57 -4.99
N VAL A 153 -4.42 -3.60 -3.72
CA VAL A 153 -5.08 -4.36 -2.67
C VAL A 153 -5.24 -3.47 -1.43
N ALA A 154 -6.34 -3.65 -0.70
CA ALA A 154 -6.50 -3.21 0.67
C ALA A 154 -6.88 -4.39 1.55
N PHE A 155 -6.44 -4.37 2.81
CA PHE A 155 -6.77 -5.36 3.82
C PHE A 155 -7.60 -4.72 4.92
N LEU A 156 -8.71 -5.37 5.26
CA LEU A 156 -9.63 -4.97 6.32
C LEU A 156 -9.51 -6.04 7.41
N GLY A 157 -8.57 -5.86 8.33
CA GLY A 157 -8.12 -6.91 9.22
C GLY A 157 -9.17 -7.38 10.21
N GLY A 158 -9.90 -6.45 10.83
CA GLY A 158 -10.97 -6.73 11.78
C GLY A 158 -12.13 -7.50 11.17
N ALA A 159 -12.41 -7.31 9.88
CA ALA A 159 -13.44 -8.06 9.15
C ALA A 159 -12.89 -9.33 8.46
N GLY A 160 -11.56 -9.47 8.38
CA GLY A 160 -10.91 -10.55 7.64
C GLY A 160 -11.22 -10.50 6.14
N LEU A 161 -11.20 -9.31 5.54
CA LEU A 161 -11.52 -9.11 4.12
C LEU A 161 -10.32 -8.54 3.35
N VAL A 162 -10.28 -8.84 2.05
CA VAL A 162 -9.28 -8.31 1.13
C VAL A 162 -10.03 -7.71 -0.07
N ALA A 163 -9.87 -6.41 -0.29
CA ALA A 163 -10.42 -5.73 -1.45
C ALA A 163 -9.34 -5.61 -2.53
N VAL A 164 -9.63 -6.10 -3.73
CA VAL A 164 -8.72 -6.11 -4.87
C VAL A 164 -9.30 -5.24 -5.97
N ARG A 165 -8.49 -4.29 -6.46
CA ARG A 165 -8.80 -3.54 -7.68
C ARG A 165 -8.41 -4.36 -8.90
N CYS A 166 -9.36 -4.61 -9.78
CA CYS A 166 -9.19 -5.34 -11.03
C CYS A 166 -9.04 -4.38 -12.23
N GLY A 167 -8.07 -4.65 -13.12
CA GLY A 167 -7.79 -3.85 -14.33
C GLY A 167 -8.01 -4.60 -15.66
N ARG A 168 -8.19 -3.84 -16.76
CA ARG A 168 -8.36 -4.37 -18.14
C ARG A 168 -7.05 -4.69 -18.86
N GLN A 169 -6.24 -5.59 -18.32
CA GLN A 169 -4.88 -5.78 -18.85
C GLN A 169 -4.77 -6.93 -19.85
N HIS A 170 -5.71 -7.88 -19.79
CA HIS A 170 -5.71 -9.04 -20.68
C HIS A 170 -6.50 -8.79 -21.97
N ASN A 171 -7.72 -8.26 -21.86
CA ASN A 171 -8.58 -7.90 -22.99
C ASN A 171 -9.20 -6.52 -22.75
N ALA A 172 -9.40 -5.73 -23.82
CA ALA A 172 -10.11 -4.44 -23.71
C ALA A 172 -11.56 -4.59 -23.22
N SER A 173 -12.13 -5.80 -23.36
CA SER A 173 -13.46 -6.18 -22.87
C SER A 173 -13.47 -6.66 -21.42
N SER A 174 -12.30 -6.86 -20.78
CA SER A 174 -12.24 -7.31 -19.40
C SER A 174 -12.92 -6.29 -18.48
N PRO A 175 -13.73 -6.72 -17.50
CA PRO A 175 -14.33 -5.81 -16.56
C PRO A 175 -13.26 -5.23 -15.62
N GLU A 176 -13.24 -3.92 -15.46
CA GLU A 176 -12.64 -3.32 -14.26
C GLU A 176 -13.64 -3.46 -13.13
N GLY A 177 -13.14 -3.50 -11.90
CA GLY A 177 -14.02 -3.71 -10.77
C GLY A 177 -13.29 -3.81 -9.46
N GLN A 178 -14.07 -3.99 -8.41
CA GLN A 178 -13.60 -4.31 -7.08
C GLN A 178 -14.02 -5.74 -6.73
N LEU A 179 -13.04 -6.60 -6.52
CA LEU A 179 -13.24 -7.97 -6.06
C LEU A 179 -13.00 -8.03 -4.55
N LEU A 180 -13.96 -8.58 -3.81
CA LEU A 180 -13.87 -8.80 -2.37
C LEU A 180 -13.58 -10.27 -2.10
N LEU A 181 -12.52 -10.56 -1.35
CA LEU A 181 -12.13 -11.90 -0.94
C LEU A 181 -12.21 -12.04 0.58
N ASP A 182 -12.49 -13.25 1.03
CA ASP A 182 -12.33 -13.66 2.41
C ASP A 182 -10.86 -13.97 2.71
N HIS A 183 -10.28 -13.32 3.73
CA HIS A 183 -8.87 -13.45 4.06
C HIS A 183 -8.47 -14.88 4.51
N LEU A 184 -9.38 -15.63 5.13
CA LEU A 184 -9.04 -16.94 5.71
C LEU A 184 -9.15 -18.07 4.68
N SER A 185 -10.26 -18.10 3.95
CA SER A 185 -10.56 -19.12 2.94
C SER A 185 -10.04 -18.80 1.55
N ASP A 186 -9.60 -17.56 1.32
CA ASP A 186 -9.21 -17.02 0.01
C ASP A 186 -10.34 -17.09 -1.04
N SER A 187 -11.59 -17.29 -0.60
CA SER A 187 -12.76 -17.36 -1.46
C SER A 187 -13.27 -15.97 -1.83
N ALA A 188 -13.79 -15.83 -3.05
CA ALA A 188 -14.41 -14.60 -3.48
C ALA A 188 -15.83 -14.48 -2.92
N LEU A 189 -16.12 -13.32 -2.34
CA LEU A 189 -17.38 -12.99 -1.70
C LEU A 189 -18.28 -12.15 -2.61
N ALA A 190 -17.69 -11.21 -3.35
CA ALA A 190 -18.41 -10.33 -4.27
C ALA A 190 -17.47 -9.78 -5.34
N PHE A 191 -17.99 -9.48 -6.53
CA PHE A 191 -17.28 -8.73 -7.56
C PHE A 191 -18.20 -7.64 -8.11
N ASP A 192 -17.82 -6.38 -7.91
CA ASP A 192 -18.59 -5.23 -8.36
C ASP A 192 -17.85 -4.50 -9.48
N ILE A 193 -18.40 -4.59 -10.69
CA ILE A 193 -17.85 -3.98 -11.91
C ILE A 193 -18.20 -2.49 -12.04
N SER A 194 -18.92 -1.89 -11.08
CA SER A 194 -19.21 -0.46 -11.08
C SER A 194 -18.19 0.37 -10.31
N ILE A 195 -17.23 -0.29 -9.65
CA ILE A 195 -16.24 0.34 -8.76
C ILE A 195 -14.82 0.16 -9.32
N HIS A 196 -14.14 1.25 -9.69
CA HIS A 196 -12.89 1.20 -10.47
C HIS A 196 -11.66 1.86 -9.82
N GLY A 197 -11.83 2.44 -8.63
CA GLY A 197 -10.78 3.14 -7.89
C GLY A 197 -9.83 2.24 -7.10
N ILE A 198 -8.91 2.87 -6.38
CA ILE A 198 -7.94 2.22 -5.49
C ILE A 198 -8.60 2.04 -4.11
N PRO A 199 -8.79 0.80 -3.65
CA PRO A 199 -9.32 0.54 -2.31
C PRO A 199 -8.30 0.97 -1.26
N THR A 200 -8.75 1.57 -0.18
CA THR A 200 -7.97 2.09 0.93
C THR A 200 -8.78 1.91 2.21
N ALA A 201 -8.25 1.13 3.16
CA ALA A 201 -8.90 0.90 4.45
C ALA A 201 -8.78 2.15 5.32
N THR A 202 -9.80 2.46 6.12
CA THR A 202 -9.66 3.43 7.21
C THR A 202 -8.99 2.78 8.41
N ASP A 203 -8.25 3.55 9.20
CA ASP A 203 -7.54 3.03 10.39
C ASP A 203 -8.47 2.40 11.43
N ASP A 204 -9.68 2.94 11.54
CA ASP A 204 -10.72 2.42 12.43
C ASP A 204 -11.37 1.13 11.90
N GLU A 205 -10.99 0.70 10.70
CA GLU A 205 -11.49 -0.47 9.97
C GLU A 205 -13.03 -0.54 9.89
N ARG A 206 -13.72 0.61 9.96
CA ARG A 206 -15.17 0.69 9.77
C ARG A 206 -15.58 0.89 8.33
N PHE A 207 -14.69 1.46 7.53
CA PHE A 207 -14.97 1.79 6.14
C PHE A 207 -13.87 1.33 5.20
N LEU A 208 -14.28 1.10 3.96
CA LEU A 208 -13.38 1.04 2.82
C LEU A 208 -13.65 2.27 1.95
N LEU A 209 -12.62 3.06 1.70
CA LEU A 209 -12.66 4.10 0.67
C LEU A 209 -12.13 3.54 -0.63
N THR A 210 -12.82 3.81 -1.72
CA THR A 210 -12.31 3.55 -3.06
C THR A 210 -12.09 4.88 -3.78
N VAL A 211 -10.82 5.17 -4.07
CA VAL A 211 -10.37 6.48 -4.59
C VAL A 211 -10.12 6.41 -6.09
N GLU A 212 -10.76 7.28 -6.86
CA GLU A 212 -10.52 7.47 -8.30
C GLU A 212 -9.74 8.77 -8.51
N PRO A 213 -8.40 8.76 -8.36
CA PRO A 213 -7.62 9.98 -8.23
C PRO A 213 -7.64 10.85 -9.49
N LYS A 214 -7.85 10.27 -10.68
CA LYS A 214 -7.95 11.06 -11.93
C LYS A 214 -9.29 11.81 -12.05
N LEU A 215 -10.35 11.26 -11.47
CA LEU A 215 -11.67 11.85 -11.49
C LEU A 215 -11.93 12.69 -10.25
N GLY A 216 -11.15 12.54 -9.18
CA GLY A 216 -11.46 13.18 -7.91
C GLY A 216 -12.77 12.66 -7.30
N ARG A 217 -13.07 11.38 -7.57
CA ARG A 217 -14.24 10.69 -7.06
C ARG A 217 -13.84 9.70 -5.97
N PHE A 218 -14.67 9.61 -4.94
CA PHE A 218 -14.47 8.74 -3.79
C PHE A 218 -15.76 7.97 -3.52
N LEU A 219 -15.64 6.67 -3.32
CA LEU A 219 -16.74 5.82 -2.88
C LEU A 219 -16.45 5.39 -1.45
N LEU A 220 -17.43 5.56 -0.57
CA LEU A 220 -17.37 5.13 0.81
C LEU A 220 -18.26 3.92 1.01
N GLN A 221 -17.67 2.80 1.39
CA GLN A 221 -18.37 1.57 1.74
C GLN A 221 -18.22 1.31 3.24
N GLU A 222 -19.33 1.06 3.94
CA GLU A 222 -19.33 0.59 5.32
C GLU A 222 -19.15 -0.91 5.37
N ILE A 223 -18.31 -1.36 6.30
CA ILE A 223 -18.06 -2.77 6.55
C ILE A 223 -19.14 -3.30 7.49
N VAL A 224 -19.93 -4.27 7.00
CA VAL A 224 -21.02 -4.89 7.77
C VAL A 224 -20.84 -6.41 7.73
N GLY A 225 -20.21 -6.96 8.75
CA GLY A 225 -19.83 -8.37 8.75
C GLY A 225 -18.80 -8.66 7.66
N LYS A 226 -19.13 -9.55 6.71
CA LYS A 226 -18.28 -9.88 5.55
C LYS A 226 -18.73 -9.21 4.24
N GLU A 227 -19.54 -8.17 4.35
CA GLU A 227 -20.07 -7.42 3.22
C GLU A 227 -19.61 -5.96 3.26
N LEU A 228 -19.56 -5.34 2.08
CA LEU A 228 -19.32 -3.91 1.91
C LEU A 228 -20.60 -3.25 1.40
N LYS A 229 -21.16 -2.35 2.19
CA LYS A 229 -22.39 -1.61 1.82
C LYS A 229 -22.03 -0.20 1.39
N LEU A 230 -22.38 0.16 0.15
CA LEU A 230 -22.20 1.52 -0.35
C LEU A 230 -23.00 2.49 0.55
N LYS A 231 -22.29 3.44 1.16
CA LYS A 231 -22.88 4.53 1.92
C LYS A 231 -23.01 5.80 1.09
N LYS A 232 -21.96 6.10 0.34
CA LYS A 232 -21.83 7.40 -0.30
C LYS A 232 -20.90 7.37 -1.50
N VAL A 233 -21.19 8.24 -2.45
CA VAL A 233 -20.27 8.63 -3.53
C VAL A 233 -20.07 10.14 -3.41
N ILE A 234 -18.81 10.56 -3.46
CA ILE A 234 -18.39 11.96 -3.44
C ILE A 234 -17.71 12.22 -4.77
N ASP A 235 -18.28 13.10 -5.58
CA ASP A 235 -17.82 13.40 -6.93
C ASP A 235 -17.54 14.90 -7.03
N GLU A 236 -16.33 15.30 -6.66
CA GLU A 236 -15.94 16.72 -6.59
C GLU A 236 -15.12 17.17 -7.79
N PHE A 237 -14.79 16.25 -8.71
CA PHE A 237 -13.95 16.54 -9.88
C PHE A 237 -12.63 17.21 -9.50
N LEU A 238 -12.04 16.80 -8.37
CA LEU A 238 -10.78 17.27 -7.82
C LEU A 238 -9.72 16.17 -7.91
N PRO A 239 -8.96 16.06 -9.01
CA PRO A 239 -7.99 14.99 -9.16
C PRO A 239 -6.88 15.12 -8.12
N LEU A 240 -6.47 13.99 -7.56
CA LEU A 240 -5.49 13.92 -6.48
C LEU A 240 -4.11 13.46 -6.95
N THR A 241 -3.09 14.03 -6.34
CA THR A 241 -1.68 13.58 -6.48
C THR A 241 -1.26 12.62 -5.38
N ALA A 242 -1.83 12.77 -4.17
CA ALA A 242 -1.59 11.90 -3.02
C ALA A 242 -2.80 11.91 -2.08
N TRP A 243 -2.98 10.84 -1.30
CA TRP A 243 -3.99 10.77 -0.23
C TRP A 243 -3.56 9.82 0.88
N THR A 244 -4.19 9.97 2.04
CA THR A 244 -4.08 9.07 3.18
C THR A 244 -5.43 8.95 3.87
N SER A 245 -5.75 7.77 4.37
CA SER A 245 -6.86 7.52 5.29
C SER A 245 -6.42 7.49 6.75
N HIS A 246 -5.12 7.73 7.00
CA HIS A 246 -4.56 7.66 8.35
C HIS A 246 -5.04 8.84 9.20
N THR A 247 -5.65 8.54 10.34
CA THR A 247 -6.26 9.47 11.28
C THR A 247 -5.47 9.46 12.59
N TYR A 248 -4.68 10.51 12.83
CA TYR A 248 -4.04 10.71 14.12
C TYR A 248 -5.03 11.35 15.09
N ASN A 249 -5.73 10.53 15.87
CA ASN A 249 -6.39 10.90 17.13
C ASN A 249 -7.07 12.29 17.10
N THR A 250 -7.93 12.52 16.11
CA THR A 250 -8.74 13.73 16.04
C THR A 250 -10.20 13.35 16.26
N ASP A 251 -10.86 14.08 17.16
CA ASP A 251 -12.31 14.02 17.39
C ASP A 251 -13.13 14.43 16.13
N ASP A 252 -12.48 14.72 14.99
CA ASP A 252 -13.04 15.44 13.84
C ASP A 252 -13.73 14.55 12.78
N GLY A 253 -13.63 13.22 12.86
CA GLY A 253 -14.40 12.31 12.00
C GLY A 253 -14.09 12.40 10.49
N ASP A 254 -12.94 12.98 10.14
CA ASP A 254 -12.34 12.97 8.81
C ASP A 254 -11.83 11.55 8.48
N LEU A 255 -12.20 11.03 7.31
CA LEU A 255 -11.89 9.67 6.82
C LEU A 255 -10.76 9.63 5.78
N LEU A 256 -10.46 10.75 5.14
CA LEU A 256 -9.39 10.87 4.14
C LEU A 256 -8.89 12.29 4.07
N TYR A 257 -7.56 12.41 3.96
CA TYR A 257 -6.86 13.62 3.59
C TYR A 257 -6.22 13.43 2.22
N GLY A 258 -6.31 14.42 1.34
CA GLY A 258 -5.79 14.35 -0.03
C GLY A 258 -5.11 15.64 -0.46
N LEU A 259 -4.16 15.56 -1.39
CA LEU A 259 -3.57 16.73 -2.05
C LEU A 259 -4.14 16.86 -3.44
N SER A 260 -4.75 18.01 -3.73
CA SER A 260 -5.30 18.30 -5.05
C SER A 260 -4.19 18.61 -6.05
N SER A 261 -4.37 18.12 -7.28
CA SER A 261 -3.46 18.36 -8.40
C SER A 261 -3.52 19.78 -8.97
N PHE A 262 -4.61 20.52 -8.71
CA PHE A 262 -4.84 21.85 -9.28
C PHE A 262 -4.52 23.00 -8.33
N SER A 263 -4.54 22.72 -7.04
CA SER A 263 -4.29 23.71 -6.00
C SER A 263 -3.55 22.94 -4.92
N ASP A 264 -2.41 23.43 -4.44
CA ASP A 264 -1.60 22.84 -3.36
C ASP A 264 -2.33 22.83 -1.99
N LYS A 265 -3.66 22.67 -2.01
CA LYS A 265 -4.58 22.61 -0.89
C LYS A 265 -4.76 21.16 -0.47
N LEU A 266 -4.75 20.99 0.84
CA LEU A 266 -5.16 19.77 1.51
C LEU A 266 -6.69 19.71 1.47
N ILE A 267 -7.22 18.58 1.01
CA ILE A 267 -8.64 18.28 1.07
C ILE A 267 -8.89 17.27 2.19
N ALA A 268 -10.05 17.37 2.83
CA ALA A 268 -10.52 16.42 3.84
C ALA A 268 -11.93 15.92 3.51
N VAL A 269 -12.15 14.63 3.68
CA VAL A 269 -13.45 13.97 3.49
C VAL A 269 -13.95 13.46 4.82
N ARG A 270 -15.11 13.94 5.31
CA ARG A 270 -15.77 13.39 6.52
C ARG A 270 -16.77 12.31 6.19
N SER A 271 -16.93 11.38 7.12
CA SER A 271 -18.00 10.37 7.12
C SER A 271 -19.40 10.98 6.91
N ASN A 272 -19.66 12.14 7.52
CA ASN A 272 -20.96 12.82 7.47
C ASN A 272 -21.05 13.95 6.42
N ALA A 273 -19.94 14.41 5.84
CA ALA A 273 -19.95 15.60 4.98
C ALA A 273 -20.44 15.27 3.57
N THR A 274 -21.40 16.05 3.04
CA THR A 274 -21.92 15.94 1.67
C THR A 274 -20.98 16.50 0.60
N LYS A 275 -19.88 17.13 1.03
CA LYS A 275 -18.85 17.74 0.18
C LYS A 275 -17.47 17.54 0.78
N VAL A 276 -16.44 17.68 -0.06
CA VAL A 276 -15.05 17.79 0.38
C VAL A 276 -14.83 19.13 1.09
N ILE A 277 -14.13 19.11 2.22
CA ILE A 277 -13.65 20.32 2.90
C ILE A 277 -12.28 20.65 2.31
N VAL A 278 -12.08 21.92 1.90
CA VAL A 278 -10.87 22.44 1.24
C VAL A 278 -10.24 23.50 2.12
#